data_AF-A0A960IH68-F1
#
_entry.id   AF-A0A960IH68-F1
#
_cell.length_a   1.000
_cell.length_b   1.000
_cell.length_c   1.000
_cell.angle_alpha   90.00
_cell.angle_beta   90.00
_cell.angle_gamma   90.00
#
_symmetry.space_group_name_H-M   'P 1'
#
loop_
_entity.id
_entity.type
_entity.pdbx_description
1 polymer ?
#
loop_
_entity_poly.entity_id
_entity_poly.type
_entity_poly.pdbx_seq_one_letter_code
_entity_poly.pdbx_strand_id
1 'polypeptide(L)'
;NHALIHRHYGTKEELLRVVLAQAVERMAEAARGTENTGEDIRGVIAALRREEPAIRLLGWALLAGYPIEQIWPEYPAFQRVQTVLGEEQRQTGGRGDREDPRVVVATGTAMLFGWMVFRPFLDRAAGLSEIPGFDDEDVLFEAAQHLLDRAR
;
A
#
# COMPACT_ATOMS: atom_id res chain seq x y z
N ASN A 1 -19.04 16.28 19.15
CA ASN A 1 -19.95 17.41 18.87
C ASN A 1 -20.00 17.61 17.34
N HIS A 2 -21.13 17.29 16.71
CA HIS A 2 -21.30 17.24 15.25
C HIS A 2 -21.08 18.61 14.57
N ALA A 3 -21.32 19.71 15.29
CA ALA A 3 -21.13 21.08 14.80
C ALA A 3 -19.64 21.46 14.64
N LEU A 4 -18.75 20.88 15.46
CA LEU A 4 -17.31 21.11 15.36
C LEU A 4 -16.68 20.40 14.15
N ILE A 5 -17.22 19.23 13.77
CA ILE A 5 -16.78 18.50 12.58
C ILE A 5 -17.16 19.28 11.31
N HIS A 6 -18.40 19.77 11.22
CA HIS A 6 -18.85 20.61 10.09
C HIS A 6 -18.06 21.92 9.97
N ARG A 7 -17.69 22.54 11.10
CA ARG A 7 -16.93 23.80 11.11
C ARG A 7 -15.48 23.65 10.63
N HIS A 8 -14.84 22.50 10.90
CA HIS A 8 -13.44 22.28 10.53
C HIS A 8 -13.23 21.51 9.23
N TYR A 9 -14.18 20.66 8.84
CA TYR A 9 -14.02 19.75 7.71
C TYR A 9 -15.16 19.81 6.69
N GLY A 10 -16.14 20.70 6.82
CA GLY A 10 -17.23 20.80 5.83
C GLY A 10 -18.15 19.58 5.84
N THR A 11 -18.22 18.83 4.74
CA THR A 11 -19.08 17.62 4.60
C THR A 11 -18.34 16.35 5.02
N LYS A 12 -19.08 15.23 5.13
CA LYS A 12 -18.50 13.90 5.34
C LYS A 12 -17.50 13.52 4.24
N GLU A 13 -17.76 13.92 2.99
CA GLU A 13 -16.84 13.71 1.86
C GLU A 13 -15.54 14.48 2.02
N GLU A 14 -15.63 15.72 2.48
CA GLU A 14 -14.47 16.59 2.67
C GLU A 14 -13.60 16.09 3.82
N LEU A 15 -14.20 15.61 4.92
CA LEU A 15 -13.47 14.91 5.98
C LEU A 15 -12.79 13.63 5.47
N LEU A 16 -13.50 12.81 4.69
CA LEU A 16 -12.95 11.60 4.07
C LEU A 16 -11.72 11.92 3.21
N ARG A 17 -11.84 12.95 2.36
CA ARG A 17 -10.77 13.44 1.50
C ARG A 17 -9.55 13.87 2.30
N VAL A 18 -9.74 14.65 3.36
CA VAL A 18 -8.64 15.12 4.22
C VAL A 18 -7.93 13.96 4.93
N VAL A 19 -8.68 13.03 5.52
CA VAL A 19 -8.11 11.89 6.23
C VAL A 19 -7.30 11.00 5.28
N LEU A 20 -7.85 10.69 4.11
CA LEU A 20 -7.16 9.88 3.11
C LEU A 20 -5.93 10.61 2.56
N ALA A 21 -6.04 11.89 2.20
CA ALA A 21 -4.88 12.68 1.73
C ALA A 21 -3.74 12.72 2.76
N GLN A 22 -4.05 12.82 4.05
CA GLN A 22 -3.02 12.78 5.10
C GLN A 22 -2.35 11.40 5.21
N ALA A 23 -3.10 10.31 5.05
CA ALA A 23 -2.52 8.98 5.02
C ALA A 23 -1.63 8.78 3.80
N VAL A 24 -2.06 9.28 2.64
CA VAL A 24 -1.27 9.28 1.40
C VAL A 24 0.07 9.97 1.60
N GLU A 25 0.09 11.15 2.23
CA GLU A 25 1.33 11.88 2.48
C GLU A 25 2.27 11.10 3.40
N ARG A 26 1.74 10.45 4.45
CA ARG A 26 2.55 9.60 5.34
C ARG A 26 3.11 8.36 4.64
N MET A 27 2.31 7.71 3.78
CA MET A 27 2.79 6.60 2.94
C MET A 27 3.85 7.06 1.93
N ALA A 28 3.67 8.25 1.36
CA ALA A 28 4.63 8.86 0.44
C ALA A 28 5.96 9.16 1.12
N GLU A 29 5.93 9.72 2.32
CA GLU A 29 7.12 10.00 3.12
C GLU A 29 7.94 8.74 3.38
N ALA A 30 7.28 7.62 3.71
CA ALA A 30 7.95 6.33 3.89
C ALA A 30 8.61 5.81 2.60
N ALA A 31 7.99 6.05 1.44
CA ALA A 31 8.53 5.65 0.15
C ALA A 31 9.65 6.58 -0.37
N ARG A 32 9.70 7.86 0.07
CA ARG A 32 10.76 8.80 -0.33
C ARG A 32 12.15 8.30 0.08
N GLY A 33 12.24 7.68 1.25
CA GLY A 33 13.49 7.10 1.77
C GLY A 33 13.91 5.77 1.13
N THR A 34 13.11 5.21 0.22
CA THR A 34 13.46 3.98 -0.50
C THR A 34 14.53 4.27 -1.54
N GLU A 35 15.71 3.69 -1.39
CA GLU A 35 16.83 3.73 -2.34
C GLU A 35 17.01 2.39 -3.07
N ASN A 36 16.60 1.28 -2.45
CA ASN A 36 16.63 -0.06 -3.03
C ASN A 36 15.38 -0.85 -2.62
N THR A 37 14.67 -1.42 -3.61
CA THR A 37 13.47 -2.23 -3.39
C THR A 37 13.73 -3.56 -2.65
N GLY A 38 14.99 -3.98 -2.47
CA GLY A 38 15.36 -5.19 -1.74
C GLY A 38 15.30 -5.01 -0.22
N GLU A 39 16.14 -4.13 0.33
CA GLU A 39 16.25 -3.94 1.78
C GLU A 39 15.17 -3.01 2.34
N ASP A 40 14.78 -1.96 1.58
CA ASP A 40 13.88 -0.92 2.09
C ASP A 40 12.40 -1.33 2.04
N ILE A 41 12.05 -2.37 1.30
CA ILE A 41 10.64 -2.78 1.12
C ILE A 41 9.99 -3.21 2.44
N ARG A 42 10.76 -3.73 3.40
CA ARG A 42 10.25 -4.03 4.75
C ARG A 42 9.80 -2.76 5.46
N GLY A 43 10.57 -1.67 5.35
CA GLY A 43 10.20 -0.36 5.88
C GLY A 43 8.95 0.20 5.21
N VAL A 44 8.83 0.05 3.89
CA VAL A 44 7.64 0.46 3.12
C VAL A 44 6.40 -0.33 3.55
N ILE A 45 6.49 -1.65 3.67
CA ILE A 45 5.40 -2.52 4.15
C ILE A 45 4.98 -2.12 5.57
N ALA A 46 5.94 -1.94 6.48
CA ALA A 46 5.66 -1.55 7.85
C ALA A 46 4.96 -0.18 7.93
N ALA A 47 5.36 0.79 7.10
CA ALA A 47 4.71 2.09 7.03
C ALA A 47 3.28 2.00 6.48
N LEU A 48 3.06 1.21 5.42
CA LEU A 48 1.74 0.97 4.85
C LEU A 48 0.80 0.30 5.86
N ARG A 49 1.31 -0.66 6.65
CA ARG A 49 0.53 -1.31 7.73
C ARG A 49 0.11 -0.34 8.83
N ARG A 50 0.93 0.66 9.18
CA ARG A 50 0.53 1.71 10.15
C ARG A 50 -0.66 2.52 9.66
N GLU A 51 -0.85 2.60 8.35
CA GLU A 51 -1.96 3.28 7.69
C GLU A 51 -3.13 2.32 7.36
N GLU A 52 -3.15 1.10 7.93
CA GLU A 52 -4.23 0.13 7.73
C GLU A 52 -5.65 0.72 7.88
N PRO A 53 -5.96 1.57 8.88
CA PRO A 53 -7.28 2.19 8.97
C PRO A 53 -7.64 3.04 7.74
N ALA A 54 -6.67 3.77 7.18
CA ALA A 54 -6.87 4.56 5.98
C ALA A 54 -7.03 3.67 4.73
N ILE A 55 -6.33 2.55 4.67
CA ILE A 55 -6.46 1.57 3.56
C ILE A 55 -7.83 0.89 3.59
N ARG A 56 -8.34 0.56 4.79
CA ARG A 56 -9.72 0.06 4.94
C ARG A 56 -10.75 1.12 4.54
N LEU A 57 -10.51 2.37 4.91
CA LEU A 57 -11.38 3.50 4.53
C LEU A 57 -11.38 3.75 3.02
N LEU A 58 -10.21 3.64 2.37
CA LEU A 58 -10.05 3.65 0.92
C LEU A 58 -10.86 2.52 0.27
N GLY A 59 -10.70 1.28 0.77
CA GLY A 59 -11.48 0.14 0.28
C GLY A 59 -12.98 0.36 0.40
N TRP A 60 -13.44 0.88 1.54
CA TRP A 60 -14.84 1.28 1.73
C TRP A 60 -15.28 2.35 0.73
N ALA A 61 -14.49 3.40 0.52
CA ALA A 61 -14.82 4.50 -0.40
C ALA A 61 -14.96 3.98 -1.85
N LEU A 62 -14.04 3.12 -2.29
CA LEU A 62 -14.10 2.46 -3.60
C LEU A 62 -15.36 1.61 -3.75
N LEU A 63 -15.70 0.79 -2.76
CA LEU A 63 -16.91 -0.04 -2.77
C LEU A 63 -18.20 0.80 -2.71
N ALA A 64 -18.16 1.96 -2.06
CA ALA A 64 -19.27 2.91 -2.00
C ALA A 64 -19.42 3.76 -3.27
N GLY A 65 -18.53 3.60 -4.27
CA GLY A 65 -18.59 4.32 -5.54
C GLY A 65 -18.11 5.76 -5.47
N TYR A 66 -17.29 6.12 -4.47
CA TYR A 66 -16.67 7.44 -4.41
C TYR A 66 -15.64 7.61 -5.53
N PRO A 67 -15.57 8.77 -6.19
CA PRO A 67 -14.60 9.05 -7.24
C PRO A 67 -13.19 9.13 -6.65
N ILE A 68 -12.39 8.09 -6.86
CA ILE A 68 -11.08 7.96 -6.23
C ILE A 68 -10.12 9.05 -6.67
N GLU A 69 -10.27 9.56 -7.89
CA GLU A 69 -9.44 10.60 -8.49
C GLU A 69 -9.58 11.94 -7.75
N GLN A 70 -10.73 12.16 -7.10
CA GLN A 70 -10.98 13.34 -6.27
C GLN A 70 -10.42 13.20 -4.86
N ILE A 71 -10.23 11.96 -4.41
CA ILE A 71 -9.70 11.62 -3.09
C ILE A 71 -8.17 11.52 -3.13
N TRP A 72 -7.64 10.93 -4.21
CA TRP A 72 -6.26 10.56 -4.37
C TRP A 72 -5.80 10.88 -5.82
N PRO A 73 -5.48 12.16 -6.12
CA PRO A 73 -5.15 12.59 -7.48
C PRO A 73 -3.78 12.10 -7.95
N GLU A 74 -2.83 11.93 -7.02
CA GLU A 74 -1.46 11.51 -7.33
C GLU A 74 -0.98 10.42 -6.37
N TYR A 75 -0.21 9.46 -6.89
CA TYR A 75 0.26 8.28 -6.16
C TYR A 75 1.79 8.31 -5.98
N PRO A 76 2.36 9.31 -5.26
CA PRO A 76 3.81 9.53 -5.21
C PRO A 76 4.59 8.34 -4.65
N ALA A 77 4.03 7.62 -3.66
CA ALA A 77 4.65 6.40 -3.13
C ALA A 77 4.85 5.33 -4.21
N PHE A 78 3.81 5.08 -5.02
CA PHE A 78 3.84 4.12 -6.11
C PHE A 78 4.82 4.53 -7.19
N GLN A 79 4.77 5.80 -7.60
CA GLN A 79 5.67 6.35 -8.61
C GLN A 79 7.14 6.24 -8.19
N ARG A 80 7.43 6.48 -6.92
CA ARG A 80 8.79 6.36 -6.37
C ARG A 80 9.28 4.91 -6.45
N VAL A 81 8.52 3.94 -5.93
CA VAL A 81 8.90 2.52 -5.96
C VAL A 81 9.05 2.01 -7.39
N GLN A 82 8.14 2.39 -8.30
CA GLN A 82 8.24 2.05 -9.73
C GLN A 82 9.51 2.60 -10.37
N THR A 83 9.89 3.83 -10.01
CA THR A 83 11.11 4.47 -10.52
C THR A 83 12.35 3.73 -10.04
N VAL A 84 12.45 3.42 -8.75
CA VAL A 84 13.58 2.65 -8.18
C VAL A 84 13.69 1.29 -8.86
N LEU A 85 12.58 0.55 -8.95
CA LEU A 85 12.57 -0.78 -9.57
C LEU A 85 12.98 -0.72 -11.06
N GLY A 86 12.51 0.29 -11.79
CA GLY A 86 12.91 0.51 -13.18
C GLY A 86 14.38 0.95 -13.34
N GLU A 87 14.98 1.60 -12.33
CA GLU A 87 16.42 1.89 -12.29
C GLU A 87 17.23 0.60 -12.04
N GLU A 88 16.83 -0.21 -11.07
CA GLU A 88 17.47 -1.51 -10.77
C GLU A 88 17.43 -2.44 -11.99
N GLN A 89 16.30 -2.55 -12.68
CA GLN A 89 16.15 -3.35 -13.90
C GLN A 89 17.13 -2.92 -15.00
N ARG A 90 17.33 -1.61 -15.18
CA ARG A 90 18.27 -1.08 -16.18
C ARG A 90 19.72 -1.39 -15.83
N GLN A 91 20.07 -1.35 -14.54
CA GLN A 91 21.43 -1.60 -14.07
C GLN A 91 21.84 -3.08 -14.18
N THR A 92 20.91 -4.01 -13.98
CA THR A 92 21.18 -5.47 -14.05
C THR A 92 21.28 -6.02 -15.48
N GLY A 93 21.13 -5.19 -16.51
CA GLY A 93 21.48 -5.52 -17.90
C GLY A 93 20.62 -6.59 -18.62
N GLY A 94 19.58 -7.13 -17.98
CA GLY A 94 18.74 -8.18 -18.55
C GLY A 94 17.71 -7.65 -19.56
N ARG A 95 17.91 -8.02 -20.83
CA ARG A 95 17.00 -7.75 -21.95
C ARG A 95 16.02 -8.92 -22.18
N GLY A 96 15.53 -9.51 -21.08
CA GLY A 96 14.61 -10.66 -21.06
C GLY A 96 13.22 -10.31 -20.51
N ASP A 97 12.34 -11.32 -20.49
CA ASP A 97 10.89 -11.34 -20.19
C ASP A 97 10.52 -10.87 -18.75
N ARG A 98 11.06 -9.72 -18.33
CA ARG A 98 10.83 -9.11 -17.02
C ARG A 98 9.47 -8.42 -17.00
N GLU A 99 8.77 -8.54 -15.87
CA GLU A 99 7.51 -7.84 -15.66
C GLU A 99 7.74 -6.32 -15.59
N ASP A 100 6.80 -5.55 -16.15
CA ASP A 100 6.80 -4.09 -16.06
C ASP A 100 6.75 -3.67 -14.58
N PRO A 101 7.64 -2.77 -14.10
CA PRO A 101 7.64 -2.29 -12.72
C PRO A 101 6.28 -1.83 -12.21
N ARG A 102 5.44 -1.27 -13.09
CA ARG A 102 4.08 -0.84 -12.74
C ARG A 102 3.19 -2.02 -12.39
N VAL A 103 3.30 -3.14 -13.11
CA VAL A 103 2.56 -4.38 -12.85
C VAL A 103 3.00 -5.01 -11.53
N VAL A 104 4.32 -5.06 -11.30
CA VAL A 104 4.90 -5.62 -10.07
C VAL A 104 4.43 -4.83 -8.84
N VAL A 105 4.55 -3.50 -8.89
CA VAL A 105 4.12 -2.61 -7.79
C VAL A 105 2.61 -2.66 -7.59
N ALA A 106 1.81 -2.69 -8.66
CA ALA A 106 0.35 -2.79 -8.56
C ALA A 106 -0.07 -4.14 -7.93
N THR A 107 0.55 -5.24 -8.35
CA THR A 107 0.28 -6.58 -7.82
C THR A 107 0.66 -6.70 -6.35
N GLY A 108 1.86 -6.23 -5.99
CA GLY A 108 2.31 -6.20 -4.59
C GLY A 108 1.40 -5.37 -3.70
N THR A 109 0.95 -4.21 -4.20
CA THR A 109 0.00 -3.36 -3.48
C THR A 109 -1.36 -4.03 -3.33
N ALA A 110 -1.90 -4.63 -4.39
CA ALA A 110 -3.18 -5.32 -4.34
C ALA A 110 -3.16 -6.46 -3.31
N MET A 111 -2.06 -7.23 -3.26
CA MET A 111 -1.87 -8.28 -2.27
C MET A 111 -1.78 -7.72 -0.84
N LEU A 112 -0.98 -6.67 -0.63
CA LEU A 112 -0.82 -6.01 0.67
C LEU A 112 -2.14 -5.41 1.18
N PHE A 113 -2.84 -4.65 0.34
CA PHE A 113 -4.13 -4.02 0.68
C PHE A 113 -5.20 -5.07 0.90
N GLY A 114 -5.25 -6.09 0.04
CA GLY A 114 -6.14 -7.24 0.19
C GLY A 114 -5.92 -7.92 1.54
N TRP A 115 -4.67 -8.20 1.91
CA TRP A 115 -4.34 -8.80 3.19
C TRP A 115 -4.86 -7.97 4.36
N MET A 116 -4.60 -6.66 4.38
CA MET A 116 -5.05 -5.77 5.45
C MET A 116 -6.59 -5.65 5.55
N VAL A 117 -7.27 -5.58 4.42
CA VAL A 117 -8.74 -5.47 4.38
C VAL A 117 -9.40 -6.78 4.81
N PHE A 118 -8.89 -7.92 4.33
CA PHE A 118 -9.48 -9.23 4.59
C PHE A 118 -8.93 -9.93 5.82
N ARG A 119 -7.91 -9.39 6.50
CA ARG A 119 -7.29 -10.02 7.68
C ARG A 119 -8.31 -10.53 8.71
N PRO A 120 -9.29 -9.75 9.21
CA PRO A 120 -10.22 -10.27 10.21
C PRO A 120 -11.07 -11.46 9.72
N PHE A 121 -11.34 -11.53 8.42
CA PHE A 121 -12.02 -12.68 7.81
C PHE A 121 -11.06 -13.87 7.69
N LEU A 122 -9.85 -13.66 7.18
CA LEU A 122 -8.83 -14.70 7.00
C LEU A 122 -8.43 -15.34 8.34
N ASP A 123 -8.28 -14.53 9.39
CA ASP A 123 -7.99 -15.01 10.74
C ASP A 123 -9.06 -16.01 11.22
N ARG A 124 -10.35 -15.69 11.04
CA ARG A 124 -11.45 -16.61 11.40
C ARG A 124 -11.57 -17.81 10.47
N ALA A 125 -11.33 -17.62 9.18
CA ALA A 125 -11.53 -18.67 8.18
C ALA A 125 -10.40 -19.70 8.19
N ALA A 126 -9.16 -19.26 8.46
CA ALA A 126 -7.95 -20.08 8.40
C ALA A 126 -7.31 -20.35 9.77
N GLY A 127 -7.83 -19.76 10.85
CA GLY A 127 -7.28 -19.92 12.20
C GLY A 127 -5.89 -19.31 12.36
N LEU A 128 -5.62 -18.16 11.72
CA LEU A 128 -4.27 -17.58 11.68
C LEU A 128 -3.71 -17.29 13.07
N SER A 129 -4.55 -16.83 14.00
CA SER A 129 -4.20 -16.59 15.40
C SER A 129 -3.83 -17.85 16.20
N GLU A 130 -4.13 -19.05 15.69
CA GLU A 130 -3.76 -20.32 16.33
C GLU A 130 -2.34 -20.77 15.93
N ILE A 131 -1.74 -20.15 14.91
CA ILE A 131 -0.41 -20.51 14.39
C ILE A 131 0.66 -19.85 15.27
N PRO A 132 1.48 -20.62 16.03
CA PRO A 132 2.51 -20.05 16.88
C PRO A 132 3.59 -19.35 16.04
N GLY A 133 3.93 -18.11 16.40
CA GLY A 133 4.98 -17.34 15.72
C GLY A 133 4.59 -16.78 14.36
N PHE A 134 3.29 -16.80 14.01
CA PHE A 134 2.81 -16.19 12.77
C PHE A 134 2.93 -14.66 12.81
N ASP A 135 3.67 -14.09 11.85
CA ASP A 135 3.79 -12.65 11.65
C ASP A 135 3.42 -12.28 10.21
N ASP A 136 2.46 -11.36 10.09
CA ASP A 136 1.96 -10.81 8.84
C ASP A 136 3.06 -10.12 8.06
N GLU A 137 3.96 -9.44 8.78
CA GLU A 137 5.02 -8.67 8.14
C GLU A 137 5.95 -9.59 7.38
N ASP A 138 6.30 -10.73 7.96
CA ASP A 138 7.18 -11.72 7.33
C ASP A 138 6.51 -12.35 6.11
N VAL A 139 5.24 -12.77 6.22
CA VAL A 139 4.50 -13.31 5.07
C VAL A 139 4.39 -12.31 3.92
N LEU A 140 4.06 -11.06 4.24
CA LEU A 140 3.93 -9.99 3.24
C LEU A 140 5.28 -9.62 2.63
N PHE A 141 6.35 -9.63 3.43
CA PHE A 141 7.70 -9.37 2.97
C PHE A 141 8.19 -10.47 2.03
N GLU A 142 8.03 -11.74 2.38
CA GLU A 142 8.41 -12.86 1.52
C GLU A 142 7.65 -12.84 0.19
N ALA A 143 6.35 -12.58 0.23
CA ALA A 143 5.54 -12.48 -0.96
C ALA A 143 5.92 -11.27 -1.83
N ALA A 144 6.31 -10.13 -1.22
CA ALA A 144 6.84 -8.98 -1.94
C ALA A 144 8.21 -9.27 -2.58
N GLN A 145 9.12 -9.94 -1.87
CA GLN A 145 10.42 -10.35 -2.43
C GLN A 145 10.22 -11.26 -3.65
N HIS A 146 9.29 -12.22 -3.58
CA HIS A 146 9.01 -13.10 -4.70
C HIS A 146 8.50 -12.34 -5.95
N LEU A 147 7.73 -11.26 -5.76
CA LEU A 147 7.30 -10.40 -6.86
C LEU A 147 8.45 -9.55 -7.43
N LEU A 148 9.32 -9.04 -6.55
CA LEU A 148 10.50 -8.27 -6.96
C LEU A 148 11.52 -9.11 -7.72
N ASP A 149 11.70 -10.38 -7.33
CA ASP A 149 12.58 -11.32 -8.02
C ASP A 149 12.12 -11.61 -9.46
N ARG A 150 10.80 -11.59 -9.72
CA ARG A 150 10.25 -11.70 -11.10
C ARG A 150 10.53 -10.46 -11.94
N ALA A 151 10.80 -9.33 -11.29
CA ALA A 151 11.08 -8.06 -11.94
C ALA A 151 12.57 -7.87 -12.22
N ARG A 152 13.46 -8.47 -11.43
CA ARG A 152 14.92 -8.37 -11.56
C ARG A 152 15.49 -9.33 -12.61
#